data_AF-A0A642C2A4-F1
#
_entry.id   AF-A0A642C2A4-F1
#
_cell.length_a   1.000
_cell.length_b   1.000
_cell.length_c   1.000
_cell.angle_alpha   90.00
_cell.angle_beta   90.00
_cell.angle_gamma   90.00
#
_symmetry.space_group_name_H-M   'P 1'
#
loop_
_entity.id
_entity.type
_entity.pdbx_description
1 polymer ?
#
loop_
_entity_poly.entity_id
_entity_poly.type
_entity_poly.pdbx_seq_one_letter_code
_entity_poly.pdbx_strand_id
1 'polypeptide(L)'
;MKKILTIILCSALVMISGCDKYDFDQEQFRKEVNLLSNSNLVYDRQVAELQQGGDTLFVVASLSGSQATDEPVTVVLQHSDTLLRAYNKSNFDINKARFAKYLPEECYEFPTMEMNISAGSSKAMFPVYLKNLEKISP
;
A
#
# COMPACT_ATOMS: atom_id res chain seq x y z
N MET A 1 -47.69 -34.74 30.05
CA MET A 1 -47.75 -33.44 29.35
C MET A 1 -46.73 -32.42 29.87
N LYS A 2 -46.74 -32.04 31.16
CA LYS A 2 -45.78 -31.06 31.72
C LYS A 2 -44.31 -31.36 31.41
N LYS A 3 -43.85 -32.61 31.58
CA LYS A 3 -42.46 -33.02 31.29
C LYS A 3 -42.06 -32.92 29.81
N ILE A 4 -43.00 -33.20 28.90
CA ILE A 4 -42.78 -33.08 27.45
C ILE A 4 -42.68 -31.60 27.06
N LEU A 5 -43.53 -30.75 27.64
CA LEU A 5 -43.49 -29.30 27.43
C LEU A 5 -42.16 -28.70 27.91
N THR A 6 -41.65 -29.15 29.07
CA THR A 6 -40.34 -28.73 29.59
C THR A 6 -39.19 -29.14 28.69
N ILE A 7 -39.22 -30.35 28.14
CA ILE A 7 -38.17 -30.83 27.22
C ILE A 7 -38.15 -30.02 25.91
N ILE A 8 -39.32 -29.73 25.34
CA ILE A 8 -39.45 -28.90 24.12
C ILE A 8 -38.96 -27.48 24.41
N LEU A 9 -39.29 -26.91 25.57
CA LEU A 9 -38.84 -25.56 25.95
C LEU A 9 -37.32 -25.50 26.15
N CYS A 10 -36.73 -26.50 26.80
CA CYS A 10 -35.27 -26.58 26.99
C CYS A 10 -34.53 -26.77 25.66
N SER A 11 -35.06 -27.57 24.73
CA SER A 11 -34.44 -27.77 23.41
C SER A 11 -34.57 -26.52 22.52
N ALA A 12 -35.67 -25.76 22.63
CA ALA A 12 -35.81 -24.46 21.97
C ALA A 12 -34.80 -23.42 22.51
N LEU A 13 -34.55 -23.38 23.82
CA LEU A 13 -33.57 -22.48 24.44
C LEU A 13 -32.13 -22.76 23.99
N VAL A 14 -31.75 -24.03 23.82
CA VAL A 14 -30.41 -24.42 23.33
C VAL A 14 -30.20 -23.99 21.86
N MET A 15 -31.25 -24.01 21.04
CA MET A 15 -31.17 -23.59 19.63
C MET A 15 -30.98 -22.07 19.48
N ILE A 16 -31.45 -21.27 20.46
CA ILE A 16 -31.30 -19.80 20.43
C ILE A 16 -29.91 -19.37 20.91
N SER A 17 -29.25 -20.15 21.77
CA SER A 17 -27.88 -19.88 22.25
C SER A 17 -26.78 -20.25 21.25
N GLY A 18 -27.08 -20.97 20.17
CA GLY A 18 -26.09 -21.36 19.15
C GLY A 18 -25.78 -20.29 18.10
N CYS A 19 -26.36 -19.09 18.23
CA CYS A 19 -26.10 -17.97 17.34
C CYS A 19 -24.83 -17.21 17.78
N ASP A 20 -23.70 -17.91 17.83
CA ASP A 20 -22.42 -17.23 17.91
C ASP A 20 -22.21 -16.48 16.59
N LYS A 21 -21.87 -15.20 16.69
CA LYS A 21 -21.40 -14.45 15.52
C LYS A 21 -20.18 -15.20 15.00
N TYR A 22 -20.29 -15.73 13.79
CA TYR A 22 -19.16 -16.31 13.10
C TYR A 22 -17.98 -15.33 13.17
N ASP A 23 -16.79 -15.87 13.39
CA ASP A 23 -15.56 -15.13 13.71
C ASP A 23 -14.96 -14.36 12.51
N PHE A 24 -15.82 -13.69 11.74
CA PHE A 24 -15.46 -12.79 10.65
C PHE A 24 -15.22 -11.36 11.16
N ASP A 25 -15.59 -11.07 12.41
CA ASP A 25 -15.33 -9.79 13.08
C ASP A 25 -13.86 -9.68 13.56
N GLN A 26 -13.03 -10.71 13.35
CA GLN A 26 -11.60 -10.68 13.64
C GLN A 26 -10.76 -10.42 12.38
N GLU A 27 -9.58 -9.85 12.58
CA GLU A 27 -8.63 -9.54 11.51
C GLU A 27 -8.10 -10.85 10.90
N GLN A 28 -8.44 -11.09 9.63
CA GLN A 28 -8.07 -12.32 8.92
C GLN A 28 -6.66 -12.28 8.33
N PHE A 29 -6.10 -11.09 8.10
CA PHE A 29 -4.78 -10.92 7.47
C PHE A 29 -3.92 -9.97 8.29
N ARG A 30 -2.61 -10.24 8.33
CA ARG A 30 -1.68 -9.36 9.04
C ARG A 30 -1.72 -7.96 8.44
N LYS A 31 -1.87 -6.96 9.32
CA LYS A 31 -1.69 -5.55 8.97
C LYS A 31 -0.22 -5.27 8.73
N GLU A 32 0.13 -5.00 7.48
CA GLU A 32 1.48 -4.68 7.04
C GLU A 32 1.44 -3.43 6.16
N VAL A 33 2.38 -2.52 6.39
CA VAL A 33 2.58 -1.37 5.51
C VAL A 33 3.39 -1.85 4.32
N ASN A 34 2.84 -1.61 3.13
CA ASN A 34 3.44 -1.96 1.87
C ASN A 34 3.45 -0.75 0.96
N LEU A 35 4.31 -0.76 -0.05
CA LEU A 35 4.25 0.23 -1.10
C LEU A 35 3.65 -0.42 -2.35
N LEU A 36 2.64 0.21 -2.95
CA LEU A 36 1.94 -0.37 -4.10
C LEU A 36 2.89 -0.38 -5.32
N SER A 37 3.22 -1.59 -5.78
CA SER A 37 4.02 -1.84 -6.98
C SER A 37 3.30 -2.75 -7.97
N ASN A 38 3.72 -2.75 -9.24
CA ASN A 38 3.23 -3.74 -10.21
C ASN A 38 3.96 -5.09 -10.06
N SER A 39 3.64 -6.05 -10.92
CA SER A 39 4.17 -7.43 -10.91
C SER A 39 5.68 -7.56 -11.12
N ASN A 40 6.38 -6.48 -11.50
CA ASN A 40 7.83 -6.48 -11.70
C ASN A 40 8.61 -5.91 -10.52
N LEU A 41 7.97 -5.70 -9.35
CA LEU A 41 8.56 -5.06 -8.15
C LEU A 41 9.11 -3.64 -8.40
N VAL A 42 8.79 -3.07 -9.56
CA VAL A 42 8.93 -1.66 -9.86
C VAL A 42 7.61 -1.06 -9.41
N TYR A 43 7.67 -0.11 -8.46
CA TYR A 43 6.58 0.84 -8.22
C TYR A 43 6.06 1.22 -9.58
N ASP A 44 4.79 0.91 -9.85
CA ASP A 44 4.25 0.89 -11.20
C ASP A 44 4.83 2.05 -11.99
N ARG A 45 5.39 1.78 -13.18
CA ARG A 45 6.15 2.78 -13.95
C ARG A 45 5.23 3.99 -14.11
N GLN A 46 5.35 4.95 -13.19
CA GLN A 46 4.58 6.15 -13.21
C GLN A 46 5.27 6.97 -14.27
N VAL A 47 4.72 6.85 -15.47
CA VAL A 47 5.19 7.59 -16.62
C VAL A 47 4.60 8.99 -16.45
N ALA A 48 5.49 9.95 -16.27
CA ALA A 48 5.15 11.34 -16.44
C ALA A 48 5.38 11.74 -17.90
N GLU A 49 4.54 12.61 -18.42
CA GLU A 49 4.82 13.29 -19.68
C GLU A 49 5.92 14.34 -19.44
N LEU A 50 6.91 14.41 -20.34
CA LEU A 50 8.00 15.38 -20.27
C LEU A 50 7.53 16.76 -20.74
N GLN A 51 6.68 17.40 -19.94
CA GLN A 51 6.09 18.70 -20.23
C GLN A 51 6.71 19.83 -19.42
N GLN A 52 6.72 21.04 -19.98
CA GLN A 52 7.32 22.23 -19.37
C GLN A 52 6.63 22.65 -18.05
N GLY A 53 5.36 22.26 -17.85
CA GLY A 53 4.60 22.52 -16.63
C GLY A 53 4.92 21.58 -15.46
N GLY A 54 5.79 20.57 -15.66
CA GLY A 54 6.01 19.52 -14.68
C GLY A 54 4.85 18.52 -14.60
N ASP A 55 4.89 17.63 -13.62
CA ASP A 55 3.85 16.63 -13.36
C ASP A 55 3.86 16.26 -11.87
N THR A 56 2.83 15.57 -11.37
CA THR A 56 2.81 15.05 -9.99
C THR A 56 2.61 13.55 -10.00
N LEU A 57 3.59 12.84 -9.46
CA LEU A 57 3.52 11.41 -9.21
C LEU A 57 3.18 11.16 -7.74
N PHE A 58 2.63 9.98 -7.43
CA PHE A 58 2.29 9.59 -6.07
C PHE A 58 2.95 8.27 -5.69
N VAL A 59 3.86 8.30 -4.72
CA VAL A 59 4.29 7.06 -4.05
C VAL A 59 3.19 6.66 -3.08
N VAL A 60 2.56 5.50 -3.29
CA VAL A 60 1.40 5.09 -2.49
C VAL A 60 1.80 4.04 -1.48
N ALA A 61 1.76 4.41 -0.20
CA ALA A 61 1.80 3.45 0.89
C ALA A 61 0.40 2.91 1.15
N SER A 62 0.29 1.61 1.33
CA SER A 62 -0.95 0.91 1.65
C SER A 62 -0.80 0.07 2.89
N LEU A 63 -1.84 0.03 3.71
CA LEU A 63 -1.99 -0.87 4.83
C LEU A 63 -2.81 -2.08 4.39
N SER A 64 -2.21 -3.27 4.44
CA SER A 64 -2.92 -4.53 4.24
C SER A 64 -3.77 -4.89 5.46
N GLY A 65 -4.63 -5.88 5.31
CA GLY A 65 -5.58 -6.32 6.34
C GLY A 65 -6.96 -6.52 5.74
N SER A 66 -7.80 -7.26 6.46
CA SER A 66 -9.22 -7.43 6.18
C SER A 66 -10.07 -6.33 6.79
N GLN A 67 -9.59 -5.67 7.86
CA GLN A 67 -10.32 -4.61 8.54
C GLN A 67 -9.55 -3.28 8.51
N ALA A 68 -10.30 -2.18 8.41
CA ALA A 68 -9.74 -0.85 8.57
C ALA A 68 -9.10 -0.67 9.96
N THR A 69 -8.20 0.29 10.10
CA THR A 69 -7.70 0.69 11.42
C THR A 69 -8.59 1.78 12.01
N ASP A 70 -8.79 1.69 13.32
CA ASP A 70 -9.48 2.73 14.10
C ASP A 70 -8.54 3.90 14.46
N GLU A 71 -7.23 3.65 14.38
CA GLU A 71 -6.18 4.62 14.66
C GLU A 71 -5.34 4.91 13.40
N PRO A 72 -4.78 6.13 13.28
CA PRO A 72 -3.87 6.45 12.21
C PRO A 72 -2.55 5.68 12.34
N VAL A 73 -1.98 5.29 11.19
CA VAL A 73 -0.67 4.61 11.12
C VAL A 73 0.35 5.55 10.47
N THR A 74 1.41 5.89 11.20
CA THR A 74 2.51 6.69 10.65
C THR A 74 3.40 5.84 9.76
N VAL A 75 3.63 6.31 8.54
CA VAL A 75 4.50 5.69 7.55
C VAL A 75 5.65 6.62 7.25
N VAL A 76 6.87 6.08 7.36
CA VAL A 76 8.12 6.78 7.03
C VAL A 76 8.79 6.05 5.86
N LEU A 77 9.10 6.80 4.80
CA LEU A 77 9.83 6.33 3.63
C LEU A 77 11.33 6.56 3.81
N GLN A 78 12.12 5.68 3.21
CA GLN A 78 13.58 5.79 3.19
C GLN A 78 14.09 5.57 1.77
N HIS A 79 15.06 6.39 1.36
CA HIS A 79 15.82 6.13 0.14
C HIS A 79 16.61 4.83 0.24
N SER A 80 16.67 4.08 -0.86
CA SER A 80 17.46 2.86 -0.94
C SER A 80 18.42 2.89 -2.11
N ASP A 81 19.71 2.94 -1.77
CA ASP A 81 20.80 2.93 -2.75
C ASP A 81 21.01 1.55 -3.39
N THR A 82 20.51 0.49 -2.75
CA THR A 82 20.71 -0.89 -3.21
C THR A 82 19.68 -1.31 -4.25
N LEU A 83 18.47 -0.77 -4.22
CA LEU A 83 17.38 -1.17 -5.13
C LEU A 83 17.68 -0.86 -6.60
N LEU A 84 18.20 0.34 -6.91
CA LEU A 84 18.52 0.69 -8.30
C LEU A 84 19.63 -0.20 -8.87
N ARG A 85 20.64 -0.51 -8.05
CA ARG A 85 21.73 -1.41 -8.43
C ARG A 85 21.23 -2.83 -8.67
N ALA A 86 20.37 -3.34 -7.78
CA ALA A 86 19.76 -4.66 -7.92
C ALA A 86 18.88 -4.73 -9.18
N TYR A 87 18.07 -3.69 -9.44
CA TYR A 87 17.26 -3.58 -10.64
C TYR A 87 18.11 -3.63 -11.92
N ASN A 88 19.14 -2.80 -12.01
CA ASN A 88 20.03 -2.75 -13.18
C ASN A 88 20.75 -4.08 -13.42
N LYS A 89 21.25 -4.72 -12.35
CA LYS A 89 21.90 -6.03 -12.43
C LYS A 89 20.92 -7.13 -12.89
N SER A 90 19.71 -7.16 -12.32
CA SER A 90 18.71 -8.19 -12.63
C SER A 90 18.13 -8.06 -14.05
N ASN A 91 17.98 -6.84 -14.56
CA ASN A 91 17.31 -6.59 -15.85
C ASN A 91 18.27 -6.46 -17.04
N PHE A 92 19.49 -5.94 -16.81
CA PHE A 92 20.41 -5.58 -17.90
C PHE A 92 21.81 -6.18 -17.73
N ASP A 93 22.12 -6.73 -16.56
CA ASP A 93 23.39 -7.37 -16.21
C ASP A 93 24.62 -6.51 -16.59
N ILE A 94 25.31 -6.87 -17.68
CA ILE A 94 26.50 -6.17 -18.17
C ILE A 94 26.20 -5.02 -19.15
N ASN A 95 24.97 -4.92 -19.66
CA ASN A 95 24.55 -3.92 -20.64
C ASN A 95 24.28 -2.56 -19.96
N LYS A 96 25.36 -1.86 -19.61
CA LYS A 96 25.33 -0.57 -18.91
C LYS A 96 24.59 0.53 -19.68
N ALA A 97 24.50 0.43 -21.01
CA ALA A 97 23.79 1.43 -21.82
C ALA A 97 22.29 1.47 -21.54
N ARG A 98 21.73 0.38 -20.97
CA ARG A 98 20.29 0.27 -20.63
C ARG A 98 19.98 0.51 -19.16
N PHE A 99 20.98 0.85 -18.34
CA PHE A 99 20.77 1.05 -16.92
C PHE A 99 19.84 2.24 -16.66
N ALA A 100 18.87 2.03 -15.78
CA ALA A 100 18.12 3.12 -15.18
C ALA A 100 19.08 4.00 -14.38
N LYS A 101 18.85 5.31 -14.43
CA LYS A 101 19.63 6.34 -13.74
C LYS A 101 18.72 7.03 -12.72
N TYR A 102 19.32 7.60 -11.69
CA TYR A 102 18.61 8.50 -10.79
C TYR A 102 18.09 9.71 -11.58
N LEU A 103 16.89 10.15 -11.23
CA LEU A 103 16.35 11.43 -11.68
C LEU A 103 17.21 12.54 -11.04
N PRO A 104 17.68 13.55 -11.80
CA PRO A 104 18.43 14.66 -11.22
C PRO A 104 17.63 15.37 -10.13
N GLU A 105 18.28 15.80 -9.06
CA GLU A 105 17.61 16.45 -7.91
C GLU A 105 16.89 17.74 -8.32
N GLU A 106 17.41 18.45 -9.33
CA GLU A 106 16.75 19.63 -9.87
C GLU A 106 15.43 19.32 -10.62
N CYS A 107 15.17 18.05 -10.94
CA CYS A 107 14.00 17.63 -11.70
C CYS A 107 12.83 17.14 -10.83
N TYR A 108 13.00 17.10 -9.50
CA TYR A 108 11.89 16.74 -8.62
C TYR A 108 11.94 17.42 -7.26
N GLU A 109 10.82 17.33 -6.55
CA GLU A 109 10.68 17.70 -5.16
C GLU A 109 9.85 16.64 -4.45
N PHE A 110 10.38 16.15 -3.34
CA PHE A 110 9.69 15.20 -2.48
C PHE A 110 9.44 15.86 -1.12
N PRO A 111 8.31 16.57 -0.95
CA PRO A 111 8.08 17.49 0.17
C PRO A 111 8.05 16.81 1.55
N THR A 112 7.68 15.54 1.61
CA THR A 112 7.68 14.77 2.86
C THR A 112 7.95 13.29 2.60
N MET A 113 8.67 12.65 3.51
CA MET A 113 8.82 11.19 3.58
C MET A 113 8.06 10.59 4.74
N GLU A 114 7.29 11.39 5.47
CA GLU A 114 6.46 10.94 6.58
C GLU A 114 5.01 11.38 6.36
N MET A 115 4.08 10.43 6.39
CA MET A 115 2.65 10.68 6.31
C MET A 115 1.87 9.65 7.12
N ASN A 116 0.67 10.02 7.55
CA ASN A 116 -0.25 9.11 8.23
C ASN A 116 -1.24 8.50 7.23
N ILE A 117 -1.44 7.19 7.35
CA ILE A 117 -2.67 6.55 6.87
C ILE A 117 -3.73 6.84 7.92
N SER A 118 -4.72 7.67 7.59
CA SER A 118 -5.81 8.03 8.51
C SER A 118 -6.64 6.81 8.92
N ALA A 119 -7.23 6.87 10.12
CA ALA A 119 -8.23 5.89 10.55
C ALA A 119 -9.34 5.74 9.49
N GLY A 120 -9.77 4.49 9.25
CA GLY A 120 -10.72 4.16 8.20
C GLY A 120 -10.15 4.14 6.76
N SER A 121 -8.93 4.62 6.53
CA SER A 121 -8.24 4.54 5.24
C SER A 121 -7.30 3.34 5.18
N SER A 122 -7.00 2.89 3.97
CA SER A 122 -5.98 1.87 3.71
C SER A 122 -4.76 2.44 3.00
N LYS A 123 -4.70 3.74 2.70
CA LYS A 123 -3.62 4.33 1.89
C LYS A 123 -3.22 5.73 2.33
N ALA A 124 -1.95 6.06 2.08
CA ALA A 124 -1.39 7.41 2.09
C ALA A 124 -0.65 7.65 0.77
N MET A 125 -0.84 8.83 0.18
CA MET A 125 -0.28 9.19 -1.12
C MET A 125 0.77 10.28 -0.93
N PHE A 126 2.03 9.91 -1.10
CA PHE A 126 3.18 10.78 -0.99
C PHE A 126 3.40 11.48 -2.34
N PRO A 127 3.17 12.80 -2.46
CA PRO A 127 3.35 13.50 -3.72
C PRO A 127 4.83 13.63 -4.04
N VAL A 128 5.18 13.47 -5.31
CA VAL A 128 6.48 13.78 -5.89
C VAL A 128 6.23 14.75 -7.02
N TYR A 129 6.63 16.00 -6.84
CA TYR A 129 6.47 17.04 -7.85
C TYR A 129 7.63 16.98 -8.82
N LEU A 130 7.34 16.76 -10.09
CA LEU A 130 8.31 16.79 -11.16
C LEU A 130 8.41 18.20 -11.74
N LYS A 131 9.63 18.64 -12.02
CA LYS A 131 9.93 19.98 -12.52
C LYS A 131 11.10 19.91 -13.50
N ASN A 132 11.30 20.96 -14.28
CA ASN A 132 12.45 21.08 -15.21
C ASN A 132 12.64 19.84 -16.13
N LEU A 133 11.54 19.18 -16.53
CA LEU A 133 11.58 17.91 -17.27
C LEU A 133 12.12 18.10 -18.70
N GLU A 134 12.05 19.32 -19.23
CA GLU A 134 12.65 19.70 -20.51
C GLU A 134 14.17 19.52 -20.54
N LYS A 135 14.85 19.48 -19.39
CA LYS A 135 16.30 19.27 -19.30
C LYS A 135 16.72 17.81 -19.49
N ILE A 136 15.79 16.88 -19.28
CA ILE A 136 16.02 15.44 -19.41
C ILE A 136 15.33 14.85 -20.64
N SER A 137 14.54 15.65 -21.36
CA SER A 137 14.06 15.29 -22.69
C SER A 137 15.25 15.15 -23.64
N PRO A 138 15.37 14.04 -24.39
CA PRO A 138 16.40 13.86 -25.40
C PRO A 138 16.29 14.85 -26.56
#